data_AF-A0A4U1J0J2-F1
#
_entry.id   AF-A0A4U1J0J2-F1
#
_cell.length_a   1.000
_cell.length_b   1.000
_cell.length_c   1.000
_cell.angle_alpha   90.00
_cell.angle_beta   90.00
_cell.angle_gamma   90.00
#
_symmetry.space_group_name_H-M   'P 1'
#
loop_
_entity.id
_entity.type
_entity.pdbx_description
1 polymer ?
#
loop_
_entity_poly.entity_id
_entity_poly.type
_entity_poly.pdbx_seq_one_letter_code
_entity_poly.pdbx_strand_id
1 'polypeptide(L)'
;MQKRLILVAAALGLVVPAAGLGGCGSSIVRETEGQGGGGGEGGDSSSSTSTGPLWDAGKDAFDEYIDPGCPSTPPPLEDFQCDPFDQLNSGCFPGEGCFIFVSYPSEPCGQEVYGAFCSPAGSGVQGDPCGSGSGLWCAGGFACVVTGAGTQCVQLCPLDGNDGCPSGLVCEPIDVEGFGGCL
;
A
#
# COMPACT_ATOMS: atom_id res chain seq x y z
N MET A 1 4.78 -51.97 22.57
CA MET A 1 3.31 -52.01 22.65
C MET A 1 2.75 -50.99 21.68
N GLN A 2 1.90 -51.46 20.78
CA GLN A 2 1.53 -50.86 19.51
C GLN A 2 0.10 -50.30 19.64
N LYS A 3 -0.09 -48.99 19.50
CA LYS A 3 -1.43 -48.41 19.27
C LYS A 3 -1.35 -47.29 18.26
N ARG A 4 -1.51 -47.68 16.99
CA ARG A 4 -1.94 -46.83 15.88
C ARG A 4 -3.43 -46.59 16.07
N LEU A 5 -3.87 -45.33 16.04
CA LEU A 5 -5.27 -44.98 15.87
C LEU A 5 -5.36 -43.99 14.71
N ILE A 6 -5.79 -44.55 13.58
CA ILE A 6 -6.14 -43.88 12.33
C ILE A 6 -7.60 -43.46 12.48
N LEU A 7 -7.91 -42.19 12.23
CA LEU A 7 -9.27 -41.73 12.00
C LEU A 7 -9.31 -41.05 10.63
N VAL A 8 -9.82 -41.81 9.65
CA VAL A 8 -10.24 -41.34 8.34
C VAL A 8 -11.72 -40.96 8.49
N ALA A 9 -12.06 -39.72 8.16
CA ALA A 9 -13.44 -39.31 7.89
C ALA A 9 -13.46 -38.59 6.56
N ALA A 10 -13.94 -39.30 5.55
CA ALA A 10 -14.31 -38.76 4.24
C ALA A 10 -15.79 -38.36 4.29
N ALA A 11 -16.16 -37.22 3.68
CA ALA A 11 -17.44 -37.07 2.99
C ALA A 11 -17.55 -35.72 2.25
N LEU A 12 -17.80 -35.83 0.93
CA LEU A 12 -18.72 -35.06 0.08
C LEU A 12 -18.69 -33.51 0.20
N GLY A 13 -18.38 -32.74 -0.84
CA GLY A 13 -18.87 -32.85 -2.21
C GLY A 13 -19.95 -31.81 -2.46
N LEU A 14 -19.58 -30.66 -3.06
CA LEU A 14 -20.53 -29.75 -3.70
C LEU A 14 -19.85 -29.03 -4.86
N VAL A 15 -20.22 -29.43 -6.07
CA VAL A 15 -19.93 -28.77 -7.35
C VAL A 15 -21.22 -28.05 -7.76
N VAL A 16 -21.14 -26.74 -8.03
CA VAL A 16 -22.12 -26.02 -8.86
C VAL A 16 -21.35 -25.05 -9.77
N PRO A 17 -21.68 -24.98 -11.07
CA PRO A 17 -20.97 -24.16 -12.05
C PRO A 17 -21.66 -22.82 -12.36
N ALA A 18 -20.94 -22.01 -13.14
CA ALA A 18 -21.41 -21.14 -14.23
C ALA A 18 -21.62 -19.64 -13.99
N ALA A 19 -20.91 -18.91 -14.87
CA ALA A 19 -21.33 -17.73 -15.65
C ALA A 19 -21.37 -16.36 -14.96
N GLY A 20 -20.50 -15.48 -15.46
CA GLY A 20 -20.57 -14.03 -15.29
C GLY A 20 -19.52 -13.31 -16.13
N LEU A 21 -19.70 -13.29 -17.47
CA LEU A 21 -19.14 -12.25 -18.32
C LEU A 21 -19.99 -10.99 -18.16
N GLY A 22 -19.36 -9.85 -17.88
CA GLY A 22 -19.97 -8.52 -17.75
C GLY A 22 -19.26 -7.77 -16.62
N GLY A 23 -18.36 -6.83 -16.87
CA GLY A 23 -18.60 -5.64 -17.67
C GLY A 23 -19.28 -4.58 -16.82
N CYS A 24 -18.58 -4.05 -15.81
CA CYS A 24 -19.00 -2.83 -15.11
C CYS A 24 -18.21 -1.64 -15.67
N GLY A 25 -18.56 -1.27 -16.90
CA GLY A 25 -18.40 0.11 -17.34
C GLY A 25 -19.48 0.94 -16.67
N SER A 26 -19.12 1.60 -15.58
CA SER A 26 -19.93 2.69 -15.02
C SER A 26 -19.42 3.99 -15.59
N SER A 27 -19.94 4.33 -16.77
CA SER A 27 -19.99 5.72 -17.21
C SER A 27 -20.78 6.51 -16.16
N ILE A 28 -20.14 7.48 -15.49
CA ILE A 28 -20.86 8.43 -14.65
C ILE A 28 -21.71 9.29 -15.59
N VAL A 29 -22.99 8.93 -15.71
CA VAL A 29 -24.02 9.79 -16.31
C VAL A 29 -24.21 10.94 -15.33
N ARG A 30 -23.70 12.11 -15.71
CA ARG A 30 -23.88 13.38 -15.00
C ARG A 30 -25.33 13.84 -15.20
N GLU A 31 -26.25 13.38 -14.34
CA GLU A 31 -27.52 14.06 -14.17
C GLU A 31 -27.26 15.39 -13.46
N THR A 32 -27.57 16.45 -14.20
CA THR A 32 -27.58 17.82 -13.70
C THR A 32 -28.81 17.97 -12.82
N GLU A 33 -28.62 18.30 -11.54
CA GLU A 33 -29.19 19.48 -10.86
C GLU A 33 -28.95 19.38 -9.34
N GLY A 34 -28.23 20.36 -8.77
CA GLY A 34 -28.38 20.75 -7.37
C GLY A 34 -27.30 20.33 -6.36
N GLN A 35 -26.21 21.09 -6.31
CA GLN A 35 -25.66 21.70 -5.08
C GLN A 35 -24.89 20.82 -4.05
N GLY A 36 -23.56 20.96 -4.06
CA GLY A 36 -22.76 21.04 -2.83
C GLY A 36 -21.55 20.09 -2.71
N GLY A 37 -20.34 20.64 -2.84
CA GLY A 37 -19.08 19.99 -2.41
C GLY A 37 -18.01 19.90 -3.49
N GLY A 38 -17.47 21.04 -3.93
CA GLY A 38 -16.38 21.10 -4.89
C GLY A 38 -15.08 20.56 -4.31
N GLY A 39 -14.49 19.59 -5.02
CA GLY A 39 -13.08 19.26 -4.90
C GLY A 39 -12.23 20.45 -5.34
N GLY A 40 -11.07 20.61 -4.70
CA GLY A 40 -10.13 21.66 -5.04
C GLY A 40 -9.52 21.44 -6.41
N GLU A 41 -10.09 22.08 -7.42
CA GLU A 41 -9.38 22.39 -8.66
C GLU A 41 -8.37 23.50 -8.36
N GLY A 42 -7.10 23.14 -8.49
CA GLY A 42 -6.00 24.08 -8.42
C GLY A 42 -6.09 25.11 -9.54
N GLY A 43 -5.99 26.38 -9.16
CA GLY A 43 -5.36 27.40 -9.98
C GLY A 43 -6.02 27.76 -11.31
N ASP A 44 -7.34 27.96 -11.35
CA ASP A 44 -7.90 28.83 -12.36
C ASP A 44 -7.49 30.27 -12.04
N SER A 45 -6.52 30.76 -12.80
CA SER A 45 -6.10 32.16 -12.93
C SER A 45 -7.29 33.05 -13.31
N SER A 46 -8.18 33.30 -12.36
CA SER A 46 -9.17 34.35 -12.41
C SER A 46 -8.60 35.49 -11.57
N SER A 47 -8.04 36.45 -12.28
CA SER A 47 -7.51 37.71 -11.78
C SER A 47 -8.41 38.28 -10.69
N SER A 48 -8.02 38.09 -9.43
CA SER A 48 -8.54 38.89 -8.33
C SER A 48 -8.09 40.31 -8.61
N THR A 49 -9.02 41.17 -9.01
CA THR A 49 -8.82 42.61 -9.13
C THR A 49 -8.54 43.17 -7.73
N SER A 50 -7.29 43.08 -7.29
CA SER A 50 -6.79 43.79 -6.12
C SER A 50 -6.47 45.21 -6.56
N THR A 51 -7.34 46.15 -6.18
CA THR A 51 -7.09 47.60 -6.22
C THR A 51 -6.03 48.01 -5.19
N GLY A 52 -4.81 47.50 -5.36
CA GLY A 52 -3.59 47.95 -4.69
C GLY A 52 -2.68 48.68 -5.68
N PRO A 53 -1.71 49.49 -5.21
CA PRO A 53 -0.82 50.23 -6.10
C PRO A 53 -0.07 49.28 -7.04
N LEU A 54 -0.07 49.65 -8.33
CA LEU A 54 0.47 48.91 -9.47
C LEU A 54 2.01 48.90 -9.44
N TRP A 55 2.59 48.14 -8.51
CA TRP A 55 4.00 47.77 -8.58
C TRP A 55 4.06 46.46 -9.36
N ASP A 56 4.42 46.56 -10.64
CA ASP A 56 4.83 45.42 -11.46
C ASP A 56 6.06 44.81 -10.78
N ALA A 57 5.85 43.78 -9.96
CA ALA A 57 6.92 42.94 -9.44
C ALA A 57 7.51 42.26 -10.68
N GLY A 58 8.52 42.92 -11.26
CA GLY A 58 9.00 42.63 -12.60
C GLY A 58 9.20 41.13 -12.86
N LYS A 59 9.07 40.75 -14.13
CA LYS A 59 9.16 39.36 -14.64
C LYS A 59 10.01 38.48 -13.73
N ASP A 60 9.40 37.42 -13.19
CA ASP A 60 10.07 36.42 -12.39
C ASP A 60 11.43 36.09 -13.02
N ALA A 61 12.49 36.14 -12.20
CA ALA A 61 13.87 36.05 -12.66
C ALA A 61 14.25 34.66 -13.22
N PHE A 62 13.30 33.72 -13.25
CA PHE A 62 13.46 32.37 -13.73
C PHE A 62 12.33 32.06 -14.71
N ASP A 63 12.70 31.42 -15.82
CA ASP A 63 11.71 30.83 -16.73
C ASP A 63 10.84 29.84 -15.94
N GLU A 64 9.54 29.88 -16.19
CA GLU A 64 8.58 28.94 -15.62
C GLU A 64 9.04 27.50 -15.92
N TYR A 65 9.24 26.69 -14.88
CA TYR A 65 9.65 25.30 -15.06
C TYR A 65 8.53 24.55 -15.78
N ILE A 66 8.78 24.18 -17.03
CA ILE A 66 7.91 23.28 -17.78
C ILE A 66 8.37 21.86 -17.49
N ASP A 67 7.56 21.12 -16.72
CA ASP A 67 7.74 19.68 -16.57
C ASP A 67 7.61 19.03 -17.96
N PRO A 68 8.67 18.37 -18.46
CA PRO A 68 8.60 17.67 -19.75
C PRO A 68 7.57 16.53 -19.73
N GLY A 69 7.09 16.14 -18.55
CA GLY A 69 6.13 15.07 -18.33
C GLY A 69 6.76 13.71 -18.55
N CYS A 70 6.29 12.72 -17.79
CA CYS A 70 6.50 11.33 -18.16
C CYS A 70 5.38 10.90 -19.12
N PRO A 71 5.69 10.06 -20.15
CA PRO A 71 4.64 9.36 -20.88
C PRO A 71 3.82 8.53 -19.89
N SER A 72 2.54 8.28 -20.19
CA SER A 72 1.65 7.51 -19.32
C SER A 72 2.32 6.25 -18.79
N THR A 73 2.60 6.23 -17.49
CA THR A 73 3.24 5.09 -16.82
C THR A 73 2.22 3.96 -16.73
N PRO A 74 2.58 2.73 -17.14
CA PRO A 74 1.74 1.58 -16.88
C PRO A 74 1.65 1.31 -15.37
N PRO A 75 0.71 0.45 -14.92
CA PRO A 75 0.61 0.08 -13.52
C PRO A 75 1.94 -0.43 -12.95
N PRO A 76 2.20 -0.23 -11.65
CA PRO A 76 3.42 -0.71 -11.00
C PRO A 76 3.65 -2.20 -11.20
N LEU A 77 4.92 -2.61 -11.15
CA LEU A 77 5.30 -4.00 -11.31
C LEU A 77 5.23 -4.72 -9.97
N GLU A 78 4.76 -5.96 -9.99
CA GLU A 78 4.62 -6.80 -8.80
C GLU A 78 5.59 -7.99 -8.84
N ASP A 79 6.30 -8.27 -7.75
CA ASP A 79 7.20 -9.42 -7.57
C ASP A 79 7.02 -10.08 -6.19
N PHE A 80 6.01 -10.95 -6.08
CA PHE A 80 5.69 -11.68 -4.84
C PHE A 80 6.28 -13.09 -4.86
N GLN A 81 7.33 -13.31 -4.07
CA GLN A 81 7.95 -14.63 -3.89
C GLN A 81 7.30 -15.41 -2.75
N CYS A 82 6.55 -14.72 -1.88
CA CYS A 82 5.92 -15.28 -0.69
C CYS A 82 4.66 -14.48 -0.32
N ASP A 83 3.80 -15.05 0.52
CA ASP A 83 2.62 -14.37 1.07
C ASP A 83 2.97 -13.68 2.40
N PRO A 84 2.96 -12.34 2.48
CA PRO A 84 3.28 -11.60 3.69
C PRO A 84 2.17 -11.61 4.75
N PHE A 85 0.93 -11.99 4.40
CA PHE A 85 -0.18 -12.07 5.35
C PHE A 85 -0.29 -13.45 6.02
N ASP A 86 0.24 -14.51 5.41
CA ASP A 86 0.31 -15.85 6.02
C ASP A 86 1.77 -16.24 6.31
N GLN A 87 2.29 -15.84 7.47
CA GLN A 87 3.68 -16.17 7.85
C GLN A 87 3.91 -17.66 8.13
N LEU A 88 2.87 -18.46 8.35
CA LEU A 88 2.99 -19.90 8.61
C LEU A 88 3.10 -20.71 7.32
N ASN A 89 2.42 -20.27 6.26
CA ASN A 89 2.45 -20.90 4.93
C ASN A 89 2.96 -19.93 3.84
N SER A 90 3.79 -18.97 4.22
CA SER A 90 4.25 -17.88 3.34
C SER A 90 5.03 -18.37 2.12
N GLY A 91 5.59 -19.57 2.19
CA GLY A 91 6.54 -20.11 1.20
C GLY A 91 8.00 -19.90 1.57
N CYS A 92 8.30 -19.25 2.71
CA CYS A 92 9.66 -19.05 3.20
C CYS A 92 10.22 -20.25 3.99
N PHE A 93 11.55 -20.32 4.12
CA PHE A 93 12.18 -21.39 4.89
C PHE A 93 11.97 -21.23 6.41
N PRO A 94 12.12 -22.30 7.20
CA PRO A 94 12.06 -22.18 8.66
C PRO A 94 13.07 -21.18 9.21
N GLY A 95 12.60 -20.21 10.00
CA GLY A 95 13.41 -19.12 10.55
C GLY A 95 13.42 -17.85 9.71
N GLU A 96 12.79 -17.87 8.54
CA GLU A 96 12.56 -16.70 7.70
C GLU A 96 11.14 -16.15 7.87
N GLY A 97 10.97 -14.88 7.54
CA GLY A 97 9.68 -14.22 7.38
C GLY A 97 9.52 -13.72 5.95
N CYS A 98 8.28 -13.55 5.53
CA CYS A 98 7.96 -12.90 4.27
C CYS A 98 7.80 -11.40 4.50
N PHE A 99 8.65 -10.60 3.87
CA PHE A 99 8.71 -9.15 4.04
C PHE A 99 8.38 -8.45 2.73
N ILE A 100 7.49 -7.45 2.82
CA ILE A 100 7.19 -6.58 1.70
C ILE A 100 8.37 -5.66 1.39
N PHE A 101 8.47 -5.24 0.14
CA PHE A 101 9.42 -4.24 -0.30
C PHE A 101 8.85 -3.35 -1.40
N VAL A 102 9.45 -2.18 -1.52
CA VAL A 102 9.33 -1.31 -2.68
C VAL A 102 10.74 -1.07 -3.23
N SER A 103 10.90 -1.29 -4.53
CA SER A 103 12.11 -0.93 -5.26
C SER A 103 11.83 0.30 -6.10
N TYR A 104 12.44 1.42 -5.72
CA TYR A 104 12.31 2.67 -6.45
C TYR A 104 13.22 2.69 -7.69
N PRO A 105 12.72 3.14 -8.85
CA PRO A 105 13.51 3.24 -10.06
C PRO A 105 14.62 4.30 -9.94
N SER A 106 15.69 4.12 -10.71
CA SER A 106 16.76 5.13 -10.82
C SER A 106 16.46 6.21 -11.85
N GLU A 107 15.63 5.90 -12.83
CA GLU A 107 15.24 6.78 -13.92
C GLU A 107 14.01 7.63 -13.53
N PRO A 108 13.93 8.90 -13.96
CA PRO A 108 12.82 9.80 -13.60
C PRO A 108 11.42 9.30 -13.99
N CYS A 109 11.34 8.47 -15.03
CA CYS A 109 10.09 7.86 -15.51
C CYS A 109 10.13 6.33 -15.39
N GLY A 110 11.01 5.79 -14.55
CA GLY A 110 10.99 4.37 -14.23
C GLY A 110 9.76 4.03 -13.39
N GLN A 111 9.54 2.74 -13.18
CA GLN A 111 8.40 2.26 -12.41
C GLN A 111 8.89 1.66 -11.09
N GLU A 112 8.09 1.84 -10.06
CA GLU A 112 8.30 1.15 -8.78
C GLU A 112 7.95 -0.33 -8.94
N VAL A 113 8.70 -1.16 -8.23
CA VAL A 113 8.41 -2.59 -8.10
C VAL A 113 7.99 -2.84 -6.65
N TYR A 114 6.75 -3.28 -6.46
CA TYR A 114 6.26 -3.74 -5.17
C TYR A 114 6.36 -5.25 -5.11
N GLY A 115 6.61 -5.81 -3.94
CA GLY A 115 6.73 -7.25 -3.85
C GLY A 115 6.91 -7.75 -2.43
N ALA A 116 7.18 -9.03 -2.32
CA ALA A 116 7.56 -9.65 -1.06
C ALA A 116 8.65 -10.71 -1.26
N PHE A 117 9.59 -10.77 -0.32
CA PHE A 117 10.72 -11.70 -0.36
C PHE A 117 10.96 -12.35 1.01
N CYS A 118 11.60 -13.52 0.98
CA CYS A 118 11.96 -14.26 2.18
C CYS A 118 13.30 -13.77 2.74
N SER A 119 13.36 -13.50 4.04
CA SER A 119 14.55 -13.04 4.75
C SER A 119 14.54 -13.57 6.18
N PRO A 120 15.69 -13.70 6.88
CA PRO A 120 15.70 -14.08 8.29
C PRO A 120 14.76 -13.21 9.13
N ALA A 121 13.85 -13.85 9.87
CA ALA A 121 12.87 -13.13 10.67
C ALA A 121 13.55 -12.49 11.89
N GLY A 122 13.20 -11.23 12.15
CA GLY A 122 13.53 -10.58 13.41
C GLY A 122 12.61 -11.04 14.55
N SER A 123 12.68 -10.33 15.68
CA SER A 123 11.87 -10.59 16.87
C SER A 123 10.98 -9.43 17.28
N GLY A 124 11.05 -8.29 16.58
CA GLY A 124 10.25 -7.10 16.90
C GLY A 124 8.77 -7.28 16.53
N VAL A 125 7.89 -6.78 17.38
CA VAL A 125 6.43 -6.85 17.24
C VAL A 125 5.81 -5.45 17.24
N GLN A 126 4.48 -5.34 17.18
CA GLN A 126 3.74 -4.07 17.11
C GLN A 126 4.28 -3.02 18.10
N GLY A 127 4.72 -1.88 17.56
CA GLY A 127 5.21 -0.73 18.33
C GLY A 127 6.68 -0.83 18.77
N ASP A 128 7.36 -1.96 18.57
CA ASP A 128 8.78 -2.07 18.87
C ASP A 128 9.61 -1.19 17.93
N PRO A 129 10.68 -0.54 18.42
CA PRO A 129 11.57 0.22 17.57
C PRO A 129 12.26 -0.69 16.55
N CYS A 130 12.45 -0.20 15.34
CA CYS A 130 13.03 -0.98 14.26
C CYS A 130 14.09 -0.21 13.46
N GLY A 131 14.89 -0.98 12.72
CA GLY A 131 15.94 -0.47 11.82
C GLY A 131 17.34 -0.56 12.42
N SER A 132 18.34 -0.22 11.60
CA SER A 132 19.77 -0.40 11.92
C SER A 132 20.21 0.30 13.21
N GLY A 133 19.56 1.42 13.58
CA GLY A 133 19.84 2.15 14.82
C GLY A 133 19.32 1.49 16.09
N SER A 134 18.30 0.63 15.99
CA SER A 134 17.69 -0.05 17.14
C SER A 134 18.31 -1.42 17.45
N GLY A 135 18.99 -2.03 16.45
CA GLY A 135 19.48 -3.41 16.53
C GLY A 135 18.38 -4.47 16.54
N LEU A 136 17.12 -4.07 16.44
CA LEU A 136 15.95 -4.94 16.42
C LEU A 136 15.32 -4.89 15.03
N TRP A 137 15.13 -6.07 14.46
CA TRP A 137 14.40 -6.24 13.20
C TRP A 137 13.01 -6.77 13.50
N CYS A 138 12.04 -6.36 12.68
CA CYS A 138 10.67 -6.83 12.82
C CYS A 138 10.58 -8.34 12.53
N ALA A 139 9.69 -9.01 13.24
CA ALA A 139 9.28 -10.36 12.91
C ALA A 139 8.55 -10.39 11.56
N GLY A 140 8.42 -11.56 10.95
CA GLY A 140 7.59 -11.74 9.76
C GLY A 140 6.15 -11.29 10.02
N GLY A 141 5.51 -10.67 9.02
CA GLY A 141 4.16 -10.11 9.13
C GLY A 141 4.12 -8.70 9.74
N PHE A 142 5.29 -8.11 10.01
CA PHE A 142 5.44 -6.74 10.46
C PHE A 142 6.35 -5.95 9.49
N ALA A 143 5.99 -4.71 9.21
CA ALA A 143 6.81 -3.76 8.46
C ALA A 143 7.43 -2.73 9.40
N CYS A 144 8.68 -2.34 9.12
CA CYS A 144 9.32 -1.24 9.82
C CYS A 144 8.92 0.08 9.14
N VAL A 145 8.03 0.86 9.77
CA VAL A 145 7.51 2.10 9.20
C VAL A 145 7.95 3.31 10.02
N VAL A 146 8.11 4.44 9.34
CA VAL A 146 8.39 5.73 9.97
C VAL A 146 7.07 6.35 10.40
N THR A 147 6.92 6.69 11.68
CA THR A 147 5.74 7.37 12.22
C THR A 147 6.12 8.65 12.94
N GLY A 148 5.11 9.42 13.37
CA GLY A 148 5.33 10.61 14.19
C GLY A 148 6.01 10.34 15.55
N ALA A 149 6.05 9.08 16.00
CA ALA A 149 6.69 8.66 17.26
C ALA A 149 8.08 8.04 17.06
N GLY A 150 8.54 7.85 15.81
CA GLY A 150 9.80 7.18 15.47
C GLY A 150 9.59 6.05 14.47
N THR A 151 10.63 5.23 14.26
CA THR A 151 10.53 4.03 13.41
C THR A 151 10.10 2.83 14.24
N GLN A 152 8.99 2.21 13.88
CA GLN A 152 8.42 1.10 14.64
C GLN A 152 7.91 -0.03 13.74
N CYS A 153 7.92 -1.25 14.28
CA CYS A 153 7.29 -2.40 13.65
C CYS A 153 5.78 -2.26 13.74
N VAL A 154 5.09 -2.38 12.61
CA VAL A 154 3.62 -2.38 12.53
C VAL A 154 3.15 -3.65 11.86
N GLN A 155 2.09 -4.25 12.40
CA GLN A 155 1.49 -5.45 11.84
C GLN A 155 0.92 -5.11 10.47
N LEU A 156 1.20 -5.96 9.48
CA LEU A 156 0.60 -5.84 8.16
C LEU A 156 -0.89 -6.16 8.21
N CYS A 157 -1.66 -5.42 7.43
CA CYS A 157 -3.09 -5.62 7.26
C CYS A 157 -3.49 -5.47 5.79
N PRO A 158 -4.50 -6.22 5.32
CA PRO A 158 -5.07 -6.01 4.01
C PRO A 158 -5.92 -4.72 4.03
N LEU A 159 -5.74 -3.86 3.02
CA LEU A 159 -6.53 -2.63 2.89
C LEU A 159 -8.00 -2.90 2.56
N ASP A 160 -8.27 -4.05 1.94
CA ASP A 160 -9.60 -4.50 1.59
C ASP A 160 -10.07 -5.62 2.52
N GLY A 161 -11.34 -5.53 2.95
CA GLY A 161 -11.98 -6.57 3.74
C GLY A 161 -11.84 -6.36 5.25
N ASN A 162 -11.43 -7.40 5.98
CA ASN A 162 -11.24 -7.32 7.42
C ASN A 162 -9.79 -6.93 7.70
N ASP A 163 -9.59 -5.75 8.30
CA ASP A 163 -8.26 -5.20 8.61
C ASP A 163 -7.39 -6.14 9.45
N GLY A 164 -7.99 -7.00 10.28
CA GLY A 164 -7.25 -7.93 11.13
C GLY A 164 -6.36 -7.22 12.16
N CYS A 165 -6.57 -5.92 12.37
CA CYS A 165 -5.77 -5.12 13.28
C CYS A 165 -6.15 -5.39 14.74
N PRO A 166 -5.16 -5.37 15.66
CA PRO A 166 -5.44 -5.41 17.09
C PRO A 166 -6.41 -4.28 17.51
N SER A 167 -7.18 -4.53 18.57
CA SER A 167 -8.16 -3.55 19.04
C SER A 167 -7.52 -2.20 19.36
N GLY A 168 -8.07 -1.13 18.77
CA GLY A 168 -7.59 0.24 18.96
C GLY A 168 -6.62 0.72 17.89
N LEU A 169 -6.29 -0.12 16.91
CA LEU A 169 -5.51 0.25 15.72
C LEU A 169 -6.40 0.22 14.48
N VAL A 170 -6.04 1.01 13.47
CA VAL A 170 -6.72 1.07 12.18
C VAL A 170 -5.74 0.63 11.09
N CYS A 171 -6.22 -0.12 10.09
CA CYS A 171 -5.42 -0.42 8.92
C CYS A 171 -5.30 0.81 8.04
N GLU A 172 -4.10 1.39 7.98
CA GLU A 172 -3.81 2.54 7.14
C GLU A 172 -2.82 2.15 6.03
N PRO A 173 -2.96 2.71 4.81
CA PRO A 173 -2.04 2.44 3.72
C PRO A 173 -0.61 2.86 4.07
N ILE A 174 0.35 2.03 3.65
CA ILE A 174 1.79 2.29 3.78
C ILE A 174 2.43 2.45 2.40
N ASP A 175 3.73 2.75 2.34
CA ASP A 175 4.49 3.02 1.11
C ASP A 175 4.64 1.81 0.14
N VAL A 176 3.86 0.75 0.34
CA VAL A 176 3.80 -0.42 -0.55
C VAL A 176 2.35 -0.59 -0.98
N GLU A 177 2.11 -0.49 -2.28
CA GLU A 177 0.76 -0.55 -2.85
C GLU A 177 0.05 -1.86 -2.48
N GLY A 178 -1.23 -1.76 -2.08
CA GLY A 178 -2.04 -2.90 -1.67
C GLY A 178 -1.82 -3.37 -0.22
N PHE A 179 -0.85 -2.79 0.50
CA PHE A 179 -0.58 -3.13 1.89
C PHE A 179 -0.94 -1.98 2.84
N GLY A 180 -1.45 -2.36 4.00
CA GLY A 180 -1.59 -1.46 5.14
C GLY A 180 -0.75 -1.89 6.33
N GLY A 181 -0.62 -0.96 7.28
CA GLY A 181 -0.09 -1.20 8.61
C GLY A 181 -1.12 -0.84 9.67
N CYS A 182 -1.17 -1.62 10.74
CA CYS A 182 -2.01 -1.30 11.90
C CYS A 182 -1.37 -0.18 12.74
N LEU A 183 -2.00 0.99 12.75
CA LEU A 183 -1.53 2.23 13.39
C LEU A 183 -2.52 2.81 14.41
#